data_AF-A0A258B6P4-F1
#
_entry.id   AF-A0A258B6P4-F1
#
_cell.length_a   1.000
_cell.length_b   1.000
_cell.length_c   1.000
_cell.angle_alpha   90.00
_cell.angle_beta   90.00
_cell.angle_gamma   90.00
#
_symmetry.space_group_name_H-M   'P 1'
#
loop_
_entity.id
_entity.type
_entity.pdbx_description
1 polymer ?
#
loop_
_entity_poly.entity_id
_entity_poly.type
_entity_poly.pdbx_seq_one_letter_code
_entity_poly.pdbx_strand_id
1 'polypeptide(L)' 'MAKEKFVRAKPHVNVGTIGHVDHGKTTLTAALTIVSARQFGGEAKGYDQIDNAPEEKARGI' A
#
# COMPACT_ATOMS: atom_id res chain seq x y z
N MET A 1 6.35 -23.63 3.32
CA MET A 1 7.24 -23.32 2.18
C MET A 1 8.17 -22.19 2.61
N ALA A 2 9.48 -22.31 2.38
CA ALA A 2 10.40 -21.24 2.74
C ALA A 2 10.12 -20.02 1.85
N LYS A 3 9.98 -18.82 2.44
CA LYS A 3 9.90 -17.58 1.67
C LYS A 3 11.15 -17.45 0.80
N GLU A 4 10.98 -17.06 -0.46
CA GLU A 4 12.12 -16.74 -1.32
C GLU A 4 13.02 -15.69 -0.68
N LYS A 5 14.33 -15.84 -0.86
CA LYS A 5 15.32 -14.89 -0.37
C LYS A 5 15.22 -13.61 -1.20
N PHE A 6 14.90 -12.49 -0.55
CA PHE A 6 14.83 -11.19 -1.21
C PHE A 6 16.19 -10.75 -1.78
N VAL A 7 16.23 -10.37 -3.06
CA VAL A 7 17.43 -9.87 -3.75
C VAL A 7 17.37 -8.35 -3.88
N ARG A 8 18.33 -7.65 -3.25
CA ARG A 8 18.45 -6.18 -3.30
C ARG A 8 19.17 -5.70 -4.56
N ALA A 9 18.50 -5.79 -5.71
CA ALA A 9 19.07 -5.36 -7.00
C ALA A 9 18.87 -3.86 -7.31
N LYS A 10 18.00 -3.16 -6.56
CA LYS A 10 17.60 -1.76 -6.81
C LYS A 10 17.83 -0.89 -5.57
N PRO A 11 18.09 0.42 -5.73
CA PRO A 11 18.04 1.38 -4.62
C PRO A 11 16.68 1.31 -3.91
N HIS A 12 16.70 1.37 -2.58
CA HIS A 12 15.50 1.34 -1.75
C HIS A 12 15.26 2.71 -1.12
N VAL A 13 14.00 3.16 -1.13
CA VAL A 13 13.58 4.45 -0.57
C VAL A 13 12.32 4.25 0.26
N ASN A 14 12.29 4.85 1.46
CA ASN A 14 11.08 4.91 2.29
C ASN A 14 10.21 6.08 1.84
N VAL A 15 8.93 5.82 1.57
CA VAL A 15 7.95 6.83 1.14
C VAL A 15 6.65 6.66 1.92
N GLY A 16 5.84 7.71 1.96
CA GLY A 16 4.52 7.70 2.59
C GLY A 16 3.61 8.82 2.07
N THR A 17 2.31 8.61 2.16
CA THR A 17 1.29 9.60 1.77
C THR A 17 0.85 10.42 2.98
N ILE A 18 0.93 11.75 2.91
CA ILE A 18 0.50 12.68 3.96
C ILE A 18 -0.50 13.70 3.39
N GLY A 19 -1.29 14.35 4.25
CA GLY A 19 -2.29 15.35 3.85
C GLY A 19 -3.51 15.40 4.76
N HIS A 20 -4.43 16.33 4.47
CA HIS A 20 -5.67 16.52 5.23
C HIS A 20 -6.59 15.29 5.16
N VAL A 21 -7.51 15.17 6.11
CA VAL A 21 -8.55 14.12 6.11
C VAL A 21 -9.35 14.17 4.80
N ASP A 22 -9.80 13.01 4.32
CA ASP A 22 -10.59 12.85 3.08
C ASP A 22 -9.93 13.27 1.76
N HIS A 23 -8.64 13.64 1.76
CA HIS A 23 -7.89 13.92 0.54
C HIS A 23 -7.39 12.64 -0.18
N GLY A 24 -7.94 11.46 0.13
CA GLY A 24 -7.73 10.24 -0.65
C GLY A 24 -6.37 9.54 -0.47
N LYS A 25 -5.68 9.73 0.66
CA LYS A 25 -4.36 9.12 0.96
C LYS A 25 -4.39 7.59 0.85
N THR A 26 -5.37 6.94 1.47
CA THR A 26 -5.56 5.48 1.45
C THR A 26 -5.90 4.99 0.04
N THR A 27 -6.84 5.66 -0.64
CA THR A 27 -7.23 5.34 -2.02
C THR A 27 -6.05 5.45 -2.99
N LEU A 28 -5.24 6.51 -2.87
CA LEU A 28 -4.04 6.69 -3.68
C LEU A 28 -3.03 5.57 -3.43
N THR A 29 -2.83 5.19 -2.17
CA THR A 29 -1.93 4.09 -1.80
C THR A 29 -2.39 2.77 -2.40
N ALA A 30 -3.70 2.45 -2.36
CA ALA A 30 -4.25 1.27 -3.01
C ALA A 30 -4.00 1.30 -4.53
N ALA A 31 -4.28 2.42 -5.18
CA ALA A 31 -4.09 2.58 -6.62
C ALA A 31 -2.62 2.42 -7.04
N LEU A 32 -1.67 2.96 -6.27
CA LEU A 32 -0.23 2.80 -6.51
C LEU A 32 0.18 1.32 -6.49
N THR A 33 -0.33 0.52 -5.57
CA THR A 33 -0.03 -0.93 -5.53
C THR A 33 -0.61 -1.66 -6.74
N ILE A 34 -1.83 -1.32 -7.18
CA ILE A 34 -2.48 -1.94 -8.35
C ILE A 34 -1.68 -1.62 -9.63
N VAL A 35 -1.33 -0.36 -9.84
CA VAL A 35 -0.55 0.07 -11.01
C VAL A 35 0.83 -0.57 -11.01
N SER A 36 1.51 -0.59 -9.86
CA SER A 36 2.84 -1.19 -9.74
C SER A 36 2.81 -2.70 -9.96
N ALA A 37 1.80 -3.40 -9.42
CA ALA A 37 1.62 -4.84 -9.63
C ALA A 37 1.42 -5.18 -11.11
N ARG A 38 0.66 -4.35 -11.85
CA ARG A 38 0.47 -4.51 -13.30
C ARG A 38 1.74 -4.25 -14.10
N GLN A 39 2.52 -3.25 -13.71
CA GLN A 39 3.70 -2.80 -14.47
C GLN A 39 4.97 -3.61 -14.18
N PHE A 40 5.18 -3.99 -12.91
CA PHE A 40 6.43 -4.56 -12.43
C PHE A 40 6.25 -5.92 -11.72
N GLY A 41 5.02 -6.42 -11.62
CA GLY A 41 4.68 -7.55 -10.77
C GLY A 41 4.53 -7.16 -9.29
N GLY A 42 4.19 -8.14 -8.45
CA GLY A 42 3.96 -7.95 -7.02
C GLY A 42 2.49 -8.07 -6.62
N GLU A 43 2.19 -7.69 -5.38
CA GLU A 43 0.86 -7.84 -4.77
C GLU A 43 0.10 -6.52 -4.76
N ALA A 44 -1.08 -6.50 -5.38
CA ALA A 44 -2.01 -5.39 -5.25
C ALA A 44 -2.67 -5.42 -3.87
N LYS A 45 -2.81 -4.26 -3.23
CA LYS A 45 -3.51 -4.10 -1.95
C LYS A 45 -4.77 -3.28 -2.12
N GLY A 46 -5.89 -3.81 -1.64
CA GLY A 46 -7.16 -3.11 -1.54
C GLY A 46 -7.16 -2.07 -0.41
N TYR A 47 -8.19 -1.21 -0.42
CA TYR A 47 -8.40 -0.16 0.59
C TYR A 47 -8.36 -0.74 2.01
N ASP A 48 -9.20 -1.74 2.30
CA ASP A 48 -9.34 -2.36 3.63
C ASP A 48 -8.09 -3.11 4.12
N GLN A 49 -7.12 -3.36 3.24
CA GLN A 49 -5.83 -3.97 3.59
C GLN A 49 -4.81 -2.92 4.01
N ILE A 50 -4.99 -1.67 3.58
CA ILE A 50 -4.18 -0.51 3.98
C ILE A 50 -4.81 0.13 5.20
N ASP A 51 -6.13 0.32 5.16
CA ASP A 51 -6.93 0.81 6.27
C ASP A 51 -7.53 -0.34 7.08
N ASN A 52 -6.64 -1.01 7.83
CA ASN A 52 -6.98 -2.25 8.53
C ASN A 52 -7.02 -2.09 10.06
N ALA A 53 -6.71 -0.90 10.57
CA ALA A 53 -6.69 -0.64 11.99
C ALA A 53 -8.13 -0.71 12.55
N PRO A 54 -8.36 -1.39 13.68
CA PRO A 54 -9.71 -1.50 14.28
C PRO A 54 -10.35 -0.12 14.52
N GLU A 55 -9.55 0.87 14.89
CA GLU A 55 -9.99 2.25 15.12
C GLU A 55 -10.44 2.97 13.83
N GLU A 56 -9.79 2.76 12.69
CA GLU A 56 -10.15 3.43 11.44
C GLU A 56 -11.43 2.82 10.84
N LYS A 57 -11.55 1.49 10.88
CA LYS A 57 -12.80 0.79 10.50
C LYS A 57 -14.01 1.25 11.31
N ALA A 58 -13.82 1.54 12.60
CA ALA A 58 -14.88 2.03 13.47
C ALA A 58 -15.28 3.48 13.16
N ARG A 59 -14.38 4.26 12.55
CA ARG A 59 -14.61 5.66 12.18
C ARG A 59 -15.19 5.82 10.77
N GLY A 60 -15.08 4.79 9.92
CA GLY A 60 -15.69 4.77 8.58
C GLY A 60 -15.11 5.81 7.62
N ILE A 61 -13.86 6.22 7.87
CA ILE A 61 -13.05 7.13 7.07
C ILE A 61 -11.94 6.35 6.38
#